data_AF-A0A317HI99-F1
#
_entry.id   AF-A0A317HI99-F1
#
_cell.length_a   1.000
_cell.length_b   1.000
_cell.length_c   1.000
_cell.angle_alpha   90.00
_cell.angle_beta   90.00
_cell.angle_gamma   90.00
#
_symmetry.space_group_name_H-M   'P 1'
#
loop_
_entity.id
_entity.type
_entity.pdbx_description
1 polymer ?
#
loop_
_entity_poly.entity_id
_entity_poly.type
_entity_poly.pdbx_seq_one_letter_code
_entity_poly.pdbx_strand_id
1 'polypeptide(L)'
;MKRLGFTAAVAALVALSPCGREVAHAQPVDPRLRQQIEQRFDVLPLRNGSLALHPKVEQGRVKSIEIGEGPIAIDGAPATGAELREKLGRDADLVLRLSYLDRDARQRLFAGSALPAERPEPSVSTQPSPLPEPPPPPEPPSPPESPRPSARPPNPNPDLDPFSRSRRRGRNGGDRVRFGGNVTVQEGEEVRGDAVAIGGSVNINGRVSGDAVSVGGSLMLGPHADVDGDAVVIGGSLKRDPGARVGGKVVDVGAGNFDFGSWRWDRWPPFGRFFPFAGAMGGLFAFMSTIARVAILCVLACLVLLLGREYVERVSVRAAAEPVKAGAIGVLAQLLFIPLLIATIVVLVVTIIGIPLLVLIPFAILGLAVIALVGFTAVAYHLGRLVNQRFAWTLHNPYMTVTTGVVLLISPVLIARLLGLANWLMFPITGALLFVGVLAEYLAWTVGFGAVALLRFSRPGGPPPTAQIVST
;
A
#
# COMPACT_ATOMS: atom_id res chain seq x y z
N MET A 1 29.36 4.28 -27.73
CA MET A 1 28.03 3.75 -27.33
C MET A 1 28.03 2.36 -26.67
N LYS A 2 29.14 1.58 -26.65
CA LYS A 2 29.19 0.25 -26.01
C LYS A 2 29.68 0.20 -24.54
N ARG A 3 30.06 1.34 -23.94
CA ARG A 3 30.62 1.40 -22.57
C ARG A 3 29.62 1.77 -21.47
N LEU A 4 28.41 2.24 -21.80
CA LEU A 4 27.40 2.62 -20.79
C LEU A 4 26.60 1.43 -20.23
N GLY A 5 26.47 0.33 -20.95
CA GLY A 5 25.72 -0.85 -20.48
C GLY A 5 26.47 -1.69 -19.45
N PHE A 6 27.81 -1.63 -19.45
CA PHE A 6 28.63 -2.46 -18.57
C PHE A 6 28.84 -1.83 -17.19
N THR A 7 28.82 -0.49 -17.09
CA THR A 7 28.93 0.22 -15.82
C THR A 7 27.68 0.06 -14.95
N ALA A 8 26.49 -0.11 -15.54
CA ALA A 8 25.26 -0.37 -14.80
C ALA A 8 25.24 -1.78 -14.15
N ALA A 9 25.84 -2.78 -14.81
CA ALA A 9 25.91 -4.15 -14.29
C ALA A 9 26.93 -4.28 -13.13
N VAL A 10 28.03 -3.52 -13.18
CA VAL A 10 29.02 -3.47 -12.09
C VAL A 10 28.48 -2.69 -10.88
N ALA A 11 27.64 -1.67 -11.10
CA ALA A 11 27.00 -0.92 -10.02
C ALA A 11 26.02 -1.78 -9.19
N ALA A 12 25.33 -2.73 -9.81
CA ALA A 12 24.41 -3.63 -9.13
C ALA A 12 25.12 -4.66 -8.23
N LEU A 13 26.37 -5.04 -8.55
CA LEU A 13 27.15 -6.00 -7.76
C LEU A 13 27.82 -5.35 -6.53
N VAL A 14 28.04 -4.03 -6.55
CA VAL A 14 28.64 -3.27 -5.43
C VAL A 14 27.62 -2.90 -4.35
N ALA A 15 26.32 -2.96 -4.65
CA ALA A 15 25.24 -2.59 -3.72
C ALA A 15 24.92 -3.67 -2.65
N LEU A 16 25.51 -4.86 -2.74
CA LEU A 16 25.28 -5.98 -1.81
C LEU A 16 26.41 -6.20 -0.79
N SER A 17 27.41 -5.33 -0.75
CA SER A 17 28.44 -5.41 0.31
C SER A 17 27.95 -4.73 1.59
N PRO A 18 28.05 -5.38 2.77
CA PRO A 18 27.77 -4.74 4.05
C PRO A 18 28.90 -3.77 4.35
N CYS A 19 28.73 -2.51 3.94
CA CYS A 19 29.69 -1.46 4.22
C CYS A 19 29.39 -0.88 5.60
N GLY A 20 30.40 -0.96 6.47
CA GLY A 20 30.34 -0.55 7.86
C GLY A 20 30.02 0.93 8.06
N ARG A 21 29.59 1.22 9.30
CA ARG A 21 29.47 2.53 9.94
C ARG A 21 30.05 3.69 9.12
N GLU A 22 29.19 4.39 8.39
CA GLU A 22 29.51 5.72 7.88
C GLU A 22 29.64 6.65 9.08
N VAL A 23 30.87 7.10 9.32
CA VAL A 23 31.16 8.29 10.12
C VAL A 23 30.49 9.46 9.41
N ALA A 24 29.49 10.07 10.05
CA ALA A 24 28.83 11.27 9.57
C ALA A 24 29.88 12.30 9.11
N HIS A 25 29.79 12.74 7.86
CA HIS A 25 30.60 13.83 7.34
C HIS A 25 30.35 15.08 8.18
N ALA A 26 31.26 15.35 9.12
CA ALA A 26 31.27 16.59 9.86
C ALA A 26 31.62 17.72 8.90
N GLN A 27 30.69 18.67 8.71
CA GLN A 27 31.03 19.97 8.12
C GLN A 27 32.24 20.52 8.89
N PRO A 28 33.34 20.95 8.22
CA PRO A 28 34.47 21.56 8.92
C PRO A 28 33.97 22.82 9.60
N VAL A 29 33.84 22.77 10.93
CA VAL A 29 33.36 23.91 11.71
C VAL A 29 34.51 24.89 11.82
N ASP A 30 34.37 26.07 11.21
CA ASP A 30 35.42 27.09 11.19
C ASP A 30 35.59 27.68 12.61
N PRO A 31 36.74 27.50 13.28
CA PRO A 31 36.97 28.05 14.62
C PRO A 31 36.92 29.58 14.65
N ARG A 32 37.10 30.25 13.50
CA ARG A 32 36.96 31.72 13.40
C ARG A 32 35.52 32.18 13.60
N LEU A 33 34.54 31.36 13.21
CA LEU A 33 33.12 31.68 13.38
C LEU A 33 32.75 31.75 14.87
N ARG A 34 33.27 30.81 15.68
CA ARG A 34 33.11 30.84 17.14
C ARG A 34 33.60 32.15 17.72
N GLN A 35 34.83 32.54 17.38
CA GLN A 35 35.47 33.73 17.93
C GLN A 35 34.73 35.01 17.54
N GLN A 36 34.22 35.09 16.29
CA GLN A 36 33.42 36.22 15.83
C GLN A 36 32.08 36.33 16.57
N ILE A 37 31.43 35.20 16.85
CA ILE A 37 30.16 35.16 17.59
C ILE A 37 30.40 35.52 19.06
N GLU A 38 31.38 34.92 19.74
CA GLU A 38 31.69 35.20 21.16
C GLU A 38 32.18 36.65 21.38
N GLN A 39 32.72 37.31 20.37
CA GLN A 39 33.09 38.73 20.44
C GLN A 39 31.88 39.67 20.46
N ARG A 40 30.76 39.27 19.84
CA ARG A 40 29.58 40.11 19.63
C ARG A 40 28.38 39.70 20.49
N PHE A 41 28.29 38.42 20.84
CA PHE A 41 27.19 37.81 21.55
C PHE A 41 27.69 36.95 22.72
N ASP A 42 26.96 36.98 23.83
CA ASP A 42 27.05 35.97 24.88
C ASP A 42 26.21 34.75 24.49
N VAL A 43 26.87 33.59 24.45
CA VAL A 43 26.29 32.35 23.97
C VAL A 43 25.91 31.47 25.16
N LEU A 44 24.62 31.21 25.34
CA LEU A 44 24.10 30.37 26.42
C LEU A 44 23.51 29.08 25.83
N PRO A 45 24.12 27.91 26.10
CA PRO A 45 23.56 26.64 25.68
C PRO A 45 22.34 26.29 26.55
N LEU A 46 21.21 25.98 25.91
CA LEU A 46 19.98 25.57 26.59
C LEU A 46 19.90 24.03 26.68
N ARG A 47 19.20 23.52 27.70
CA ARG A 47 19.06 22.07 27.98
C ARG A 47 18.45 21.26 26.82
N ASN A 48 17.69 21.91 25.94
CA ASN A 48 17.07 21.33 24.75
C ASN A 48 18.03 21.27 23.53
N GLY A 49 19.28 21.73 23.67
CA GLY A 49 20.26 21.78 22.58
C GLY A 49 20.12 22.98 21.63
N SER A 50 19.24 23.93 21.95
CA SER A 50 19.21 25.25 21.29
C SER A 50 20.23 26.21 21.92
N LEU A 51 20.60 27.25 21.18
CA LEU A 51 21.53 28.29 21.63
C LEU A 51 20.78 29.61 21.75
N ALA A 52 20.87 30.24 22.91
CA ALA A 52 20.44 31.62 23.10
C ALA A 52 21.65 32.55 22.96
N LEU A 53 21.54 33.53 22.07
CA LEU A 53 22.53 34.56 21.83
C LEU A 53 22.02 35.89 22.41
N HIS A 54 22.81 36.50 23.28
CA HIS A 54 22.54 37.83 23.85
C HIS A 54 23.57 38.83 23.32
N PRO A 55 23.17 39.93 22.66
CA PRO A 55 24.13 40.93 22.18
C PRO A 55 24.92 41.56 23.34
N LYS A 56 26.25 41.63 23.22
CA LYS A 56 27.13 42.23 24.25
C LYS A 56 27.06 43.77 24.30
N VAL A 57 26.68 44.36 23.18
CA VAL A 57 26.44 45.80 23.05
C VAL A 57 24.95 45.95 22.78
N GLU A 58 24.28 46.85 23.49
CA GLU A 58 22.86 47.17 23.24
C GLU A 58 22.70 47.81 21.86
N GLN A 59 22.71 46.98 20.82
CA GLN A 59 22.36 47.36 19.47
C GLN A 59 20.85 47.21 19.34
N GLY A 60 20.12 48.28 19.66
CA GLY A 60 18.73 48.54 19.26
C GLY A 60 17.75 47.35 19.24
N ARG A 61 16.83 47.31 20.20
CA ARG A 61 15.57 46.54 20.21
C ARG A 61 15.64 44.99 20.21
N VAL A 62 16.79 44.34 20.17
CA VAL A 62 16.88 42.87 20.29
C VAL A 62 17.53 42.48 21.62
N LYS A 63 16.83 41.73 22.47
CA LYS A 63 17.32 41.27 23.78
C LYS A 63 17.87 39.85 23.74
N SER A 64 17.18 38.95 23.04
CA SER A 64 17.61 37.56 22.89
C SER A 64 17.31 37.02 21.50
N ILE A 65 18.20 36.17 21.00
CA ILE A 65 18.02 35.45 19.75
C ILE A 65 18.16 33.96 20.06
N GLU A 66 17.13 33.19 19.76
CA GLU A 66 17.12 31.75 19.98
C GLU A 66 17.27 31.00 18.67
N ILE A 67 18.25 30.09 18.63
CA ILE A 67 18.55 29.26 17.48
C ILE A 67 18.42 27.79 17.88
N GLY A 68 17.34 27.15 17.44
CA GLY A 68 17.02 25.74 17.69
C GLY A 68 16.99 24.90 16.41
N GLU A 69 16.11 23.91 16.34
CA GLU A 69 15.76 23.17 15.11
C GLU A 69 14.56 23.79 14.37
N GLY A 70 13.92 24.82 14.96
CA GLY A 70 12.81 25.58 14.39
C GLY A 70 13.24 26.93 13.79
N PRO A 71 12.27 27.80 13.43
CA PRO A 71 12.57 29.14 12.93
C PRO A 71 13.36 29.95 13.98
N ILE A 72 14.26 30.83 13.51
CA ILE A 72 15.04 31.72 14.38
C ILE A 72 14.06 32.62 15.12
N ALA A 73 14.11 32.64 16.46
CA ALA A 73 13.24 33.50 17.25
C ALA A 73 14.02 34.71 17.76
N ILE A 74 13.42 35.90 17.65
CA ILE A 74 13.92 37.15 18.21
C ILE A 74 12.96 37.52 19.34
N ASP A 75 13.47 37.65 20.57
CA ASP A 75 12.70 37.96 21.77
C ASP A 75 11.49 37.02 21.98
N GLY A 76 11.62 35.75 21.58
CA GLY A 76 10.57 34.72 21.68
C GLY A 76 9.55 34.70 20.53
N ALA A 77 9.65 35.58 19.53
CA ALA A 77 8.81 35.57 18.34
C ALA A 77 9.57 35.02 17.11
N PRO A 78 8.96 34.15 16.27
CA PRO A 78 9.61 33.64 15.08
C PRO A 78 9.88 34.78 14.10
N ALA A 79 11.12 34.88 13.62
CA ALA A 79 11.59 35.92 12.73
C ALA A 79 12.11 35.32 11.42
N THR A 80 11.87 36.05 10.33
CA THR A 80 12.39 35.71 9.02
C THR A 80 13.83 36.22 8.83
N GLY A 81 14.57 35.64 7.88
CA GLY A 81 15.93 36.11 7.57
C GLY A 81 15.99 37.57 7.09
N ALA A 82 14.90 38.14 6.59
CA ALA A 82 14.81 39.56 6.21
C ALA A 82 14.71 40.46 7.45
N GLU A 83 13.83 40.11 8.39
CA GLU A 83 13.66 40.84 9.66
C GLU A 83 14.93 40.74 10.55
N LEU A 84 15.63 39.61 10.49
CA LEU A 84 16.90 39.42 11.19
C LEU A 84 17.97 40.38 10.66
N ARG A 85 18.07 40.56 9.32
CA ARG A 85 19.00 41.51 8.70
C ARG A 85 18.62 42.96 8.95
N GLU A 86 17.31 43.26 9.01
CA GLU A 86 16.84 44.61 9.34
C GLU A 86 17.19 45.00 10.78
N LYS A 87 17.06 44.06 11.74
CA LYS A 87 17.29 44.33 13.16
C LYS A 87 18.74 44.22 13.61
N LEU A 88 19.50 43.27 13.06
CA LEU A 88 20.90 43.00 13.47
C LEU A 88 21.94 43.51 12.46
N GLY A 89 21.50 44.03 11.30
CA GLY A 89 22.38 44.57 10.28
C GLY A 89 23.48 43.59 9.88
N ARG A 90 24.74 43.99 10.07
CA ARG A 90 25.93 43.20 9.70
C ARG A 90 26.13 41.94 10.53
N ASP A 91 25.57 41.89 11.73
CA ASP A 91 25.73 40.74 12.63
C ASP A 91 24.72 39.62 12.32
N ALA A 92 23.68 39.93 11.52
CA ALA A 92 22.69 38.95 11.06
C ALA A 92 23.32 37.81 10.25
N ASP A 93 24.36 38.09 9.45
CA ASP A 93 25.02 37.08 8.63
C ASP A 93 25.76 36.04 9.49
N LEU A 94 26.26 36.42 10.67
CA LEU A 94 26.88 35.49 11.62
C LEU A 94 25.84 34.57 12.26
N VAL A 95 24.69 35.14 12.66
CA VAL A 95 23.56 34.40 13.25
C VAL A 95 22.94 33.44 12.21
N LEU A 96 22.81 33.87 10.95
CA LEU A 96 22.33 33.03 9.86
C LEU A 96 23.28 31.85 9.61
N ARG A 97 24.59 32.11 9.49
CA ARG A 97 25.59 31.04 9.34
C ARG A 97 25.53 30.04 10.50
N LEU A 98 25.32 30.52 11.71
CA LEU A 98 25.14 29.65 12.87
C LEU A 98 23.84 28.84 12.80
N SER A 99 22.75 29.42 12.29
CA SER A 99 21.46 28.73 12.12
C SER A 99 21.47 27.61 11.08
N TYR A 100 22.37 27.68 10.09
CA TYR A 100 22.56 26.64 9.08
C TYR A 100 23.42 25.46 9.58
N LEU A 101 24.05 25.57 10.75
CA LEU A 101 24.80 24.48 11.34
C LEU A 101 23.88 23.50 12.07
N ASP A 102 24.13 22.21 11.86
CA ASP A 102 23.46 21.15 12.59
C ASP A 102 23.68 21.26 14.10
N ARG A 103 22.74 20.74 14.88
CA ARG A 103 22.76 20.79 16.35
C ARG A 103 24.09 20.29 16.92
N ASP A 104 24.59 19.17 16.43
CA ASP A 104 25.85 18.60 16.93
C ASP A 104 27.06 19.47 16.57
N ALA A 105 27.05 20.12 15.39
CA ALA A 105 28.11 21.04 14.99
C ALA A 105 28.11 22.30 15.87
N ARG A 106 26.92 22.83 16.17
CA ARG A 106 26.73 23.95 17.10
C ARG A 106 27.20 23.63 18.52
N GLN A 107 26.84 22.45 19.03
CA GLN A 107 27.27 21.99 20.35
C GLN A 107 28.79 21.79 20.41
N ARG A 108 29.41 21.17 19.41
CA ARG A 108 30.87 21.03 19.33
C ARG A 108 31.59 22.38 19.27
N LEU A 109 31.01 23.37 18.60
CA LEU A 109 31.59 24.71 18.47
C LEU A 109 31.72 25.41 19.83
N PHE A 110 30.72 25.25 20.71
CA PHE A 110 30.64 25.94 22.01
C PHE A 110 30.83 25.01 23.23
N ALA A 111 31.20 23.73 23.03
CA ALA A 111 31.37 22.74 24.10
C ALA A 111 32.40 23.15 25.17
N GLY A 112 33.36 24.03 24.84
CA GLY A 112 34.39 24.49 25.77
C GLY A 112 33.99 25.63 26.72
N SER A 113 32.79 26.18 26.59
CA SER A 113 32.33 27.33 27.43
C SER A 113 31.49 26.89 28.63
N ALA A 114 31.25 25.58 28.78
CA ALA A 114 30.63 25.01 29.96
C ALA A 114 31.71 24.57 30.95
N LEU A 115 31.88 25.33 32.03
CA LEU A 115 32.03 24.91 33.44
C LEU A 115 32.85 25.94 34.25
N PRO A 116 32.41 26.21 35.50
CA PRO A 116 33.34 26.02 36.61
C PRO A 116 32.80 25.08 37.70
N ALA A 117 33.76 24.37 38.30
CA ALA A 117 33.76 23.71 39.61
C ALA A 117 33.23 22.26 39.72
N GLU A 118 34.15 21.34 39.46
CA GLU A 118 34.40 20.10 40.20
C GLU A 118 33.93 20.09 41.67
N ARG A 119 33.32 18.97 42.07
CA ARG A 119 33.67 18.29 43.33
C ARG A 119 33.54 16.77 43.16
N PRO A 120 34.48 15.95 43.66
CA PRO A 120 34.57 14.52 43.35
C PRO A 120 33.60 13.70 44.20
N GLU A 121 33.10 12.61 43.63
CA GLU A 121 32.34 11.57 44.36
C GLU A 121 33.19 10.92 45.46
N PRO A 122 32.52 10.40 46.50
CA PRO A 122 32.91 9.12 47.07
C PRO A 122 31.86 8.06 46.73
N SER A 123 32.33 7.03 46.06
CA SER A 123 31.66 5.76 45.85
C SER A 123 31.42 5.05 47.19
N VAL A 124 30.15 4.85 47.56
CA VAL A 124 29.74 3.81 48.52
C VAL A 124 28.41 3.22 48.08
N SER A 125 28.42 1.91 47.84
CA SER A 125 27.25 1.05 47.63
C SER A 125 26.11 1.33 48.60
N THR A 126 24.90 1.43 48.08
CA THR A 126 23.72 0.95 48.80
C THR A 126 22.68 0.49 47.80
N GLN A 127 22.40 -0.82 47.81
CA GLN A 127 21.20 -1.39 47.20
C GLN A 127 19.97 -0.63 47.68
N PRO A 128 18.98 -0.32 46.83
CA PRO A 128 17.66 0.02 47.32
C PRO A 128 16.98 -1.28 47.76
N SER A 129 16.66 -1.39 49.05
CA SER A 129 15.63 -2.33 49.52
C SER A 129 14.29 -2.00 48.85
N PRO A 130 13.41 -2.98 48.61
CA PRO A 130 12.11 -2.71 47.99
C PRO A 130 11.21 -1.95 48.96
N LEU A 131 10.62 -0.85 48.51
CA LEU A 131 9.48 -0.22 49.18
C LEU A 131 8.27 -1.17 49.14
N PRO A 132 7.44 -1.24 50.19
CA PRO A 132 6.21 -2.04 50.19
C PRO A 132 5.22 -1.53 49.14
N GLU A 133 4.64 -2.47 48.38
CA GLU A 133 3.56 -2.24 47.42
C GLU A 133 2.31 -1.65 48.12
N PRO A 134 1.67 -0.60 47.57
CA PRO A 134 0.37 -0.16 48.07
C PRO A 134 -0.71 -1.21 47.75
N PRO A 135 -1.71 -1.40 48.64
CA PRO A 135 -2.76 -2.40 48.43
C PRO A 135 -3.61 -2.08 47.19
N PRO A 136 -4.15 -3.11 46.51
CA PRO A 136 -5.00 -2.91 45.34
C PRO A 136 -6.30 -2.17 45.71
N PRO A 137 -6.79 -1.27 44.85
CA PRO A 137 -8.08 -0.61 45.04
C PRO A 137 -9.24 -1.64 45.01
N PRO A 138 -10.32 -1.42 45.77
CA PRO A 138 -11.46 -2.34 45.83
C PRO A 138 -12.18 -2.44 44.48
N GLU A 139 -12.66 -3.65 44.17
CA GLU A 139 -13.44 -3.95 42.97
C GLU A 139 -14.71 -3.08 42.90
N PRO A 140 -15.04 -2.52 41.72
CA PRO A 140 -16.31 -1.84 41.51
C PRO A 140 -17.48 -2.84 41.61
N PRO A 141 -18.62 -2.44 42.21
CA PRO A 141 -19.77 -3.32 42.38
C PRO A 141 -20.37 -3.73 41.03
N SER A 142 -20.79 -4.99 40.96
CA SER A 142 -21.48 -5.61 39.83
C SER A 142 -22.70 -4.80 39.39
N PRO A 143 -22.94 -4.62 38.08
CA PRO A 143 -24.16 -3.96 37.59
C PRO A 143 -25.41 -4.77 37.98
N PRO A 144 -26.53 -4.11 38.34
CA PRO A 144 -27.76 -4.81 38.64
C PRO A 144 -28.34 -5.51 37.40
N GLU A 145 -28.87 -6.70 37.67
CA GLU A 145 -29.55 -7.60 36.74
C GLU A 145 -30.68 -6.89 35.98
N SER A 146 -30.62 -6.95 34.65
CA SER A 146 -31.66 -6.38 33.78
C SER A 146 -32.98 -7.16 33.93
N PRO A 147 -34.15 -6.52 34.03
CA PRO A 147 -35.42 -7.24 34.12
C PRO A 147 -35.71 -8.01 32.83
N ARG A 148 -36.21 -9.24 32.97
CA ARG A 148 -36.73 -10.08 31.88
C ARG A 148 -37.78 -9.30 31.05
N PRO A 149 -37.79 -9.44 29.71
CA PRO A 149 -38.91 -8.96 28.92
C PRO A 149 -40.18 -9.77 29.22
N SER A 150 -41.21 -9.06 29.67
CA SER A 150 -42.57 -9.55 29.79
C SER A 150 -43.17 -9.88 28.41
N ALA A 151 -44.07 -10.85 28.41
CA ALA A 151 -44.76 -11.40 27.25
C ALA A 151 -45.42 -10.33 26.36
N ARG A 152 -45.20 -10.46 25.05
CA ARG A 152 -45.94 -9.74 24.00
C ARG A 152 -47.37 -10.31 23.90
N PRO A 153 -48.44 -9.48 23.93
CA PRO A 153 -49.80 -9.97 23.65
C PRO A 153 -49.99 -10.25 22.14
N PRO A 154 -50.88 -11.18 21.76
CA PRO A 154 -51.17 -11.49 20.37
C PRO A 154 -52.09 -10.41 19.78
N ASN A 155 -51.72 -9.84 18.63
CA ASN A 155 -52.64 -8.99 17.85
C ASN A 155 -53.17 -9.79 16.66
N PRO A 156 -54.50 -9.86 16.44
CA PRO A 156 -55.11 -10.59 15.34
C PRO A 156 -55.21 -9.74 14.06
N ASN A 157 -55.42 -10.44 12.95
CA ASN A 157 -55.80 -9.99 11.60
C ASN A 157 -54.65 -9.79 10.59
N PRO A 158 -54.50 -10.75 9.65
CA PRO A 158 -53.73 -10.60 8.43
C PRO A 158 -54.68 -10.38 7.26
N ASP A 159 -54.99 -9.14 6.93
CA ASP A 159 -55.58 -8.82 5.63
C ASP A 159 -55.13 -7.41 5.27
N LEU A 160 -54.27 -7.31 4.24
CA LEU A 160 -54.11 -6.23 3.26
C LEU A 160 -52.73 -6.37 2.56
N ASP A 161 -52.66 -7.21 1.52
CA ASP A 161 -51.55 -7.21 0.55
C ASP A 161 -51.98 -6.45 -0.73
N PRO A 162 -51.31 -5.32 -1.10
CA PRO A 162 -51.68 -4.54 -2.30
C PRO A 162 -51.14 -5.07 -3.64
N PHE A 163 -50.43 -6.19 -3.68
CA PHE A 163 -49.77 -6.68 -4.91
C PHE A 163 -50.23 -8.08 -5.30
N SER A 164 -51.49 -8.20 -5.72
CA SER A 164 -51.98 -9.38 -6.42
C SER A 164 -52.47 -9.00 -7.82
N ARG A 165 -51.60 -9.17 -8.82
CA ARG A 165 -52.03 -9.31 -10.22
C ARG A 165 -51.42 -10.58 -10.81
N SER A 166 -52.35 -11.38 -11.34
CA SER A 166 -52.21 -12.57 -12.21
C SER A 166 -51.49 -13.80 -11.67
N ARG A 167 -52.11 -14.51 -10.71
CA ARG A 167 -52.07 -15.98 -10.70
C ARG A 167 -53.11 -16.51 -11.70
N ARG A 168 -52.67 -16.94 -12.89
CA ARG A 168 -53.44 -17.94 -13.64
C ARG A 168 -53.21 -19.28 -12.94
N ARG A 169 -54.23 -19.74 -12.21
CA ARG A 169 -54.37 -21.13 -11.79
C ARG A 169 -54.42 -22.01 -13.05
N GLY A 170 -53.33 -22.72 -13.32
CA GLY A 170 -53.28 -23.90 -14.18
C GLY A 170 -52.81 -25.09 -13.34
N ARG A 171 -53.46 -26.24 -13.53
CA ARG A 171 -53.36 -27.46 -12.72
C ARG A 171 -51.92 -28.00 -12.54
N ASN A 172 -51.60 -28.38 -11.31
CA ASN A 172 -50.50 -29.29 -10.97
C ASN A 172 -50.50 -30.53 -11.87
N GLY A 173 -49.36 -30.84 -12.48
CA GLY A 173 -49.14 -32.13 -13.14
C GLY A 173 -47.90 -32.28 -14.04
N GLY A 174 -47.04 -31.26 -14.21
CA GLY A 174 -45.93 -31.35 -15.17
C GLY A 174 -44.61 -30.68 -14.79
N ASP A 175 -44.53 -29.91 -13.71
CA ASP A 175 -43.33 -29.13 -13.39
C ASP A 175 -42.19 -30.01 -12.88
N ARG A 176 -40.99 -29.75 -13.39
CA ARG A 176 -39.75 -30.44 -13.02
C ARG A 176 -38.78 -29.44 -12.40
N VAL A 177 -38.87 -29.31 -11.08
CA VAL A 177 -38.02 -28.42 -10.29
C VAL A 177 -36.95 -29.24 -9.56
N ARG A 178 -35.66 -28.87 -9.69
CA ARG A 178 -34.55 -29.45 -8.92
C ARG A 178 -33.67 -28.40 -8.26
N PHE A 179 -33.28 -28.69 -7.02
CA PHE A 179 -32.34 -27.88 -6.24
C PHE A 179 -31.00 -28.62 -6.15
N GLY A 180 -29.90 -27.95 -6.50
CA GLY A 180 -28.53 -28.48 -6.47
C GLY A 180 -28.24 -29.60 -7.47
N GLY A 181 -29.14 -29.83 -8.44
CA GLY A 181 -29.03 -30.92 -9.40
C GLY A 181 -29.51 -30.51 -10.79
N ASN A 182 -29.09 -31.27 -11.79
CA ASN A 182 -29.37 -30.97 -13.19
C ASN A 182 -30.76 -31.48 -13.61
N VAL A 183 -31.37 -30.78 -14.56
CA VAL A 183 -32.59 -31.20 -15.25
C VAL A 183 -32.24 -31.52 -16.69
N THR A 184 -32.52 -32.75 -17.13
CA THR A 184 -32.33 -33.16 -18.53
C THR A 184 -33.66 -33.60 -19.10
N VAL A 185 -34.05 -33.03 -20.24
CA VAL A 185 -35.21 -33.43 -21.04
C VAL A 185 -34.68 -34.00 -22.34
N GLN A 186 -34.87 -35.30 -22.54
CA GLN A 186 -34.35 -36.01 -23.71
C GLN A 186 -35.21 -35.77 -24.95
N GLU A 187 -34.68 -36.14 -26.11
CA GLU A 187 -35.44 -36.13 -27.35
C GLU A 187 -36.67 -37.04 -27.25
N GLY A 188 -37.83 -36.55 -27.70
CA GLY A 188 -39.11 -37.24 -27.57
C GLY A 188 -39.76 -37.19 -26.18
N GLU A 189 -39.08 -36.63 -25.17
CA GLU A 189 -39.66 -36.37 -23.85
C GLU A 189 -40.43 -35.04 -23.86
N GLU A 190 -41.63 -35.03 -23.26
CA GLU A 190 -42.46 -33.83 -23.12
C GLU A 190 -42.66 -33.51 -21.64
N VAL A 191 -42.24 -32.31 -21.23
CA VAL A 191 -42.52 -31.75 -19.90
C VAL A 191 -43.72 -30.81 -20.02
N ARG A 192 -44.85 -31.23 -19.44
CA ARG A 192 -46.14 -30.50 -19.50
C ARG A 192 -46.24 -29.30 -18.55
N GLY A 193 -45.10 -28.74 -18.15
CA GLY A 193 -44.97 -27.64 -17.19
C GLY A 193 -43.58 -27.02 -17.26
N ASP A 194 -43.13 -26.43 -16.16
CA ASP A 194 -41.86 -25.68 -16.10
C ASP A 194 -40.67 -26.61 -15.82
N ALA A 195 -39.54 -26.38 -16.48
CA ALA A 195 -38.28 -27.06 -16.23
C ALA A 195 -37.31 -26.10 -15.50
N VAL A 196 -37.17 -26.25 -14.18
CA VAL A 196 -36.42 -25.32 -13.32
C VAL A 196 -35.28 -26.02 -12.60
N ALA A 197 -34.06 -25.54 -12.75
CA ALA A 197 -32.90 -25.97 -11.95
C ALA A 197 -32.27 -24.79 -11.20
N ILE A 198 -32.15 -24.92 -9.88
CA ILE A 198 -31.53 -23.93 -9.00
C ILE A 198 -30.20 -24.51 -8.50
N GLY A 199 -29.08 -23.89 -8.85
CA GLY A 199 -27.73 -24.39 -8.58
C GLY A 199 -27.31 -25.58 -9.46
N GLY A 200 -27.96 -25.75 -10.62
CA GLY A 200 -27.72 -26.85 -11.55
C GLY A 200 -28.07 -26.47 -12.99
N SER A 201 -27.62 -27.29 -13.94
CA SER A 201 -27.77 -27.06 -15.37
C SER A 201 -29.06 -27.68 -15.92
N VAL A 202 -29.65 -27.02 -16.92
CA VAL A 202 -30.84 -27.51 -17.63
C VAL A 202 -30.43 -27.86 -19.06
N ASN A 203 -30.65 -29.10 -19.50
CA ASN A 203 -30.35 -29.56 -20.86
C ASN A 203 -31.63 -30.06 -21.52
N ILE A 204 -32.07 -29.41 -22.59
CA ILE A 204 -33.34 -29.70 -23.27
C ILE A 204 -33.04 -30.09 -24.72
N ASN A 205 -33.46 -31.30 -25.07
CA ASN A 205 -33.52 -31.81 -26.45
C ASN A 205 -34.94 -32.27 -26.83
N GLY A 206 -35.93 -32.11 -25.95
CA GLY A 206 -37.34 -32.45 -26.15
C GLY A 206 -38.26 -31.23 -26.07
N ARG A 207 -39.54 -31.46 -25.74
CA ARG A 207 -40.56 -30.41 -25.63
C ARG A 207 -40.79 -29.99 -24.18
N VAL A 208 -40.81 -28.69 -23.91
CA VAL A 208 -41.20 -28.10 -22.62
C VAL A 208 -42.34 -27.12 -22.89
N SER A 209 -43.53 -27.42 -22.37
CA SER A 209 -44.72 -26.57 -22.60
C SER A 209 -44.76 -25.31 -21.73
N GLY A 210 -43.96 -25.27 -20.66
CA GLY A 210 -43.81 -24.11 -19.77
C GLY A 210 -42.48 -23.40 -19.96
N ASP A 211 -41.96 -22.82 -18.88
CA ASP A 211 -40.71 -22.06 -18.87
C ASP A 211 -39.50 -22.96 -18.60
N ALA A 212 -38.36 -22.62 -19.22
CA ALA A 212 -37.07 -23.25 -18.98
C ALA A 212 -36.16 -22.31 -18.19
N VAL A 213 -35.94 -22.59 -16.90
CA VAL A 213 -35.23 -21.67 -15.99
C VAL A 213 -34.01 -22.35 -15.36
N SER A 214 -32.84 -21.75 -15.52
CA SER A 214 -31.61 -22.15 -14.80
C SER A 214 -31.06 -20.98 -13.97
N VAL A 215 -30.89 -21.20 -12.66
CA VAL A 215 -30.33 -20.22 -11.73
C VAL A 215 -28.96 -20.71 -11.26
N GLY A 216 -27.89 -20.01 -11.63
CA GLY A 216 -26.50 -20.34 -11.27
C GLY A 216 -25.88 -21.51 -12.04
N GLY A 217 -26.54 -21.98 -13.11
CA GLY A 217 -26.08 -23.08 -13.97
C GLY A 217 -26.24 -22.75 -15.46
N SER A 218 -25.91 -23.70 -16.33
CA SER A 218 -26.04 -23.50 -17.79
C SER A 218 -27.36 -24.06 -18.33
N LEU A 219 -28.02 -23.31 -19.22
CA LEU A 219 -29.16 -23.78 -20.01
C LEU A 219 -28.68 -24.12 -21.43
N MET A 220 -28.79 -25.39 -21.81
CA MET A 220 -28.44 -25.88 -23.14
C MET A 220 -29.70 -26.33 -23.87
N LEU A 221 -29.99 -25.68 -25.00
CA LEU A 221 -31.08 -26.02 -25.90
C LEU A 221 -30.46 -26.67 -27.14
N GLY A 222 -30.67 -27.97 -27.34
CA GLY A 222 -30.15 -28.67 -28.52
C GLY A 222 -31.05 -28.58 -29.75
N PRO A 223 -30.70 -29.29 -30.84
CA PRO A 223 -31.34 -29.11 -32.15
C PRO A 223 -32.84 -29.42 -32.20
N HIS A 224 -33.32 -30.27 -31.29
CA HIS A 224 -34.72 -30.70 -31.19
C HIS A 224 -35.47 -30.06 -30.02
N ALA A 225 -34.87 -29.07 -29.35
CA ALA A 225 -35.48 -28.38 -28.23
C ALA A 225 -36.65 -27.50 -28.69
N ASP A 226 -37.81 -27.67 -28.06
CA ASP A 226 -38.99 -26.83 -28.28
C ASP A 226 -39.56 -26.37 -26.94
N VAL A 227 -39.35 -25.11 -26.60
CA VAL A 227 -39.82 -24.50 -25.34
C VAL A 227 -40.96 -23.53 -25.69
N ASP A 228 -42.18 -23.82 -25.29
CA ASP A 228 -43.33 -22.97 -25.61
C ASP A 228 -43.31 -21.64 -24.82
N GLY A 229 -42.77 -21.67 -23.59
CA GLY A 229 -42.62 -20.52 -22.70
C GLY A 229 -41.29 -19.75 -22.82
N ASP A 230 -40.89 -19.10 -21.74
CA ASP A 230 -39.67 -18.30 -21.66
C ASP A 230 -38.43 -19.17 -21.36
N ALA A 231 -37.28 -18.79 -21.93
CA ALA A 231 -35.98 -19.39 -21.62
C ALA A 231 -35.16 -18.40 -20.80
N VAL A 232 -34.99 -18.68 -19.50
CA VAL A 232 -34.38 -17.76 -18.53
C VAL A 232 -33.12 -18.37 -17.92
N VAL A 233 -32.01 -17.64 -18.00
CA VAL A 233 -30.75 -17.99 -17.33
C VAL A 233 -30.35 -16.85 -16.41
N ILE A 234 -30.07 -17.15 -15.15
CA ILE A 234 -29.63 -16.16 -14.15
C ILE A 234 -28.26 -16.57 -13.64
N GLY A 235 -27.22 -15.77 -13.91
CA GLY A 235 -25.87 -15.99 -13.39
C GLY A 235 -25.14 -17.21 -13.98
N GLY A 236 -25.50 -17.64 -15.19
CA GLY A 236 -24.92 -18.80 -15.88
C GLY A 236 -24.68 -18.56 -17.38
N SER A 237 -24.72 -19.61 -18.19
CA SER A 237 -24.57 -19.50 -19.65
C SER A 237 -25.73 -20.14 -20.41
N LEU A 238 -26.21 -19.46 -21.44
CA LEU A 238 -27.20 -19.97 -22.38
C LEU A 238 -26.51 -20.43 -23.68
N LYS A 239 -26.65 -21.71 -24.03
CA LYS A 239 -26.22 -22.23 -25.34
C LYS A 239 -27.44 -22.71 -26.10
N ARG A 240 -27.80 -21.98 -27.16
CA ARG A 240 -28.92 -22.30 -28.04
C ARG A 240 -28.42 -22.80 -29.38
N ASP A 241 -28.79 -24.03 -29.73
CA ASP A 241 -28.58 -24.57 -31.07
C ASP A 241 -29.49 -23.86 -32.09
N PRO A 242 -29.05 -23.65 -33.35
CA PRO A 242 -29.89 -23.05 -34.39
C PRO A 242 -31.21 -23.79 -34.63
N GLY A 243 -31.29 -25.09 -34.36
CA GLY A 243 -32.53 -25.88 -34.47
C GLY A 243 -33.54 -25.64 -33.33
N ALA A 244 -33.11 -25.05 -32.21
CA ALA A 244 -33.95 -24.88 -31.03
C ALA A 244 -35.01 -23.79 -31.19
N ARG A 245 -36.26 -24.12 -30.85
CA ARG A 245 -37.40 -23.19 -30.84
C ARG A 245 -37.73 -22.76 -29.41
N VAL A 246 -37.95 -21.46 -29.25
CA VAL A 246 -38.39 -20.84 -28.01
C VAL A 246 -39.57 -19.94 -28.39
N GLY A 247 -40.76 -20.25 -27.88
CA GLY A 247 -42.00 -19.53 -28.15
C GLY A 247 -42.11 -18.22 -27.38
N GLY A 248 -41.51 -18.15 -26.19
CA GLY A 248 -41.42 -16.96 -25.36
C GLY A 248 -40.14 -16.14 -25.56
N LYS A 249 -39.80 -15.37 -24.54
CA LYS A 249 -38.61 -14.52 -24.49
C LYS A 249 -37.40 -15.34 -24.05
N VAL A 250 -36.26 -15.00 -24.63
CA VAL A 250 -34.95 -15.45 -24.16
C VAL A 250 -34.39 -14.36 -23.26
N VAL A 251 -34.28 -14.65 -21.96
CA VAL A 251 -33.78 -13.71 -20.95
C VAL A 251 -32.50 -14.28 -20.35
N ASP A 252 -31.36 -13.70 -20.74
CA ASP A 252 -30.06 -14.00 -20.15
C ASP A 252 -29.69 -12.87 -19.18
N VAL A 253 -29.93 -13.10 -17.89
CA VAL A 253 -29.47 -12.23 -16.81
C VAL A 253 -28.11 -12.75 -16.34
N GLY A 254 -27.12 -12.62 -17.21
CA GLY A 254 -25.74 -12.89 -16.88
C GLY A 254 -25.26 -11.97 -15.76
N ALA A 255 -24.47 -12.50 -14.83
CA ALA A 255 -23.52 -11.68 -14.08
C ALA A 255 -22.59 -11.06 -15.15
N GLY A 256 -22.88 -9.81 -15.51
CA GLY A 256 -22.66 -9.27 -16.86
C GLY A 256 -21.44 -9.80 -17.59
N ASN A 257 -21.64 -10.68 -18.57
CA ASN A 257 -20.63 -11.11 -19.54
C ASN A 257 -19.18 -11.26 -19.01
N PHE A 258 -19.01 -11.70 -17.76
CA PHE A 258 -17.72 -12.12 -17.25
C PHE A 258 -17.55 -13.56 -17.70
N ASP A 259 -16.98 -13.71 -18.89
CA ASP A 259 -16.60 -15.00 -19.46
C ASP A 259 -15.50 -15.64 -18.60
N PHE A 260 -15.89 -16.33 -17.52
CA PHE A 260 -15.02 -17.14 -16.68
C PHE A 260 -14.46 -18.38 -17.42
N GLY A 261 -14.92 -18.69 -18.63
CA GLY A 261 -14.34 -19.72 -19.49
C GLY A 261 -13.10 -19.21 -20.26
N SER A 262 -13.10 -17.93 -20.62
CA SER A 262 -11.91 -17.22 -21.11
C SER A 262 -10.89 -16.89 -20.00
N TRP A 263 -11.29 -17.08 -18.73
CA TRP A 263 -10.41 -17.13 -17.56
C TRP A 263 -9.62 -18.44 -17.55
N ARG A 264 -8.96 -18.76 -18.67
CA ARG A 264 -7.86 -19.71 -18.64
C ARG A 264 -6.81 -19.14 -17.69
N TRP A 265 -6.39 -19.94 -16.72
CA TRP A 265 -5.28 -19.62 -15.80
C TRP A 265 -4.02 -19.12 -16.53
N ASP A 266 -3.89 -19.48 -17.82
CA ASP A 266 -2.85 -19.02 -18.75
C ASP A 266 -2.89 -17.51 -19.08
N ARG A 267 -4.06 -16.86 -18.94
CA ARG A 267 -4.30 -15.43 -19.24
C ARG A 267 -4.36 -14.59 -17.96
N TRP A 268 -3.74 -15.04 -16.87
CA TRP A 268 -3.42 -14.15 -15.75
C TRP A 268 -2.13 -13.38 -16.05
N PRO A 269 -2.16 -12.03 -16.17
CA PRO A 269 -1.00 -11.21 -16.51
C PRO A 269 0.25 -11.38 -15.62
N PRO A 270 0.17 -11.86 -14.35
CA PRO A 270 1.38 -12.15 -13.59
C PRO A 270 1.91 -13.60 -13.74
N PHE A 271 1.06 -14.62 -13.92
CA PHE A 271 1.48 -16.03 -13.82
C PHE A 271 2.13 -16.58 -15.10
N GLY A 272 1.61 -16.25 -16.29
CA GLY A 272 2.22 -16.64 -17.57
C GLY A 272 3.60 -16.03 -17.82
N ARG A 273 3.95 -14.96 -17.08
CA ARG A 273 5.29 -14.38 -17.06
C ARG A 273 6.30 -15.24 -16.31
N PHE A 274 5.91 -16.15 -15.40
CA PHE A 274 6.87 -16.94 -14.63
C PHE A 274 7.49 -18.08 -15.41
N PHE A 275 6.90 -18.51 -16.53
CA PHE A 275 7.47 -19.53 -17.38
C PHE A 275 8.27 -18.89 -18.52
N PRO A 276 9.62 -18.87 -18.46
CA PRO A 276 10.48 -18.31 -19.51
C PRO A 276 10.49 -19.13 -20.82
N PHE A 277 9.54 -20.06 -21.01
CA PHE A 277 9.67 -21.17 -21.96
C PHE A 277 8.62 -21.22 -23.07
N ALA A 278 7.97 -20.11 -23.37
CA ALA A 278 7.14 -19.99 -24.58
C ALA A 278 8.00 -19.70 -25.83
N GLY A 279 9.07 -20.46 -26.07
CA GLY A 279 9.97 -20.28 -27.23
C GLY A 279 10.61 -18.89 -27.35
N ALA A 280 11.39 -18.67 -28.42
CA ALA A 280 12.04 -17.38 -28.68
C ALA A 280 11.04 -16.22 -28.81
N MET A 281 9.87 -16.47 -29.41
CA MET A 281 8.79 -15.48 -29.55
C MET A 281 8.16 -15.08 -28.20
N GLY A 282 7.92 -16.02 -27.29
CA GLY A 282 7.35 -15.73 -25.98
C GLY A 282 8.35 -15.06 -25.04
N GLY A 283 9.64 -15.40 -25.12
CA GLY A 283 10.70 -14.69 -24.42
C GLY A 283 10.77 -13.22 -24.83
N LEU A 284 10.72 -12.94 -26.14
CA LEU A 284 10.76 -11.57 -26.68
C LEU A 284 9.51 -10.79 -26.26
N PHE A 285 8.33 -11.41 -26.35
CA PHE A 285 7.09 -10.79 -25.87
C PHE A 285 7.14 -10.47 -24.37
N ALA A 286 7.67 -11.38 -23.55
CA ALA A 286 7.82 -11.15 -22.11
C ALA A 286 8.81 -10.02 -21.78
N PHE A 287 9.91 -9.91 -22.54
CA PHE A 287 10.86 -8.81 -22.42
C PHE A 287 10.25 -7.47 -22.84
N MET A 288 9.59 -7.42 -24.02
CA MET A 288 8.89 -6.22 -24.51
C MET A 288 7.79 -5.78 -23.54
N SER A 289 7.00 -6.71 -23.03
CA SER A 289 5.98 -6.47 -22.01
C SER A 289 6.60 -5.92 -20.72
N THR A 290 7.79 -6.41 -20.33
CA THR A 290 8.50 -5.92 -19.13
C THR A 290 8.98 -4.49 -19.32
N ILE A 291 9.55 -4.14 -20.49
CA ILE A 291 9.92 -2.77 -20.83
C ILE A 291 8.71 -1.85 -20.82
N ALA A 292 7.62 -2.24 -21.48
CA ALA A 292 6.38 -1.46 -21.49
C ALA A 292 5.85 -1.22 -20.06
N ARG A 293 5.90 -2.24 -19.20
CA ARG A 293 5.52 -2.11 -17.79
C ARG A 293 6.43 -1.15 -17.03
N VAL A 294 7.75 -1.22 -17.23
CA VAL A 294 8.70 -0.28 -16.60
C VAL A 294 8.39 1.14 -17.04
N ALA A 295 8.15 1.37 -18.33
CA ALA A 295 7.81 2.69 -18.85
C ALA A 295 6.52 3.23 -18.20
N ILE A 296 5.47 2.41 -18.11
CA ILE A 296 4.21 2.77 -17.45
C ILE A 296 4.45 3.06 -15.96
N LEU A 297 5.23 2.23 -15.25
CA LEU A 297 5.55 2.45 -13.84
C LEU A 297 6.34 3.75 -13.62
N CYS A 298 7.29 4.09 -14.50
CA CYS A 298 8.01 5.36 -14.43
C CYS A 298 7.07 6.54 -14.63
N VAL A 299 6.16 6.49 -15.62
CA VAL A 299 5.16 7.54 -15.84
C VAL A 299 4.25 7.69 -14.62
N LEU A 300 3.75 6.58 -14.07
CA LEU A 300 2.91 6.59 -12.87
C LEU A 300 3.65 7.11 -11.63
N ALA A 301 4.90 6.71 -11.42
CA ALA A 301 5.75 7.18 -10.33
C ALA A 301 6.02 8.69 -10.43
N CYS A 302 6.30 9.18 -11.64
CA CYS A 302 6.43 10.61 -11.92
C CYS A 302 5.11 11.36 -11.68
N LEU A 303 3.97 10.80 -12.08
CA LEU A 303 2.65 11.37 -11.83
C LEU A 303 2.36 11.45 -10.32
N VAL A 304 2.72 10.43 -9.55
CA VAL A 304 2.59 10.42 -8.09
C VAL A 304 3.44 11.52 -7.45
N LEU A 305 4.70 11.70 -7.90
CA LEU A 305 5.54 12.81 -7.44
C LEU A 305 4.96 14.17 -7.84
N LEU A 306 4.35 14.28 -9.02
CA LEU A 306 3.70 15.51 -9.47
C LEU A 306 2.49 15.87 -8.58
N LEU A 307 1.70 14.88 -8.17
CA LEU A 307 0.51 15.09 -7.35
C LEU A 307 0.82 15.34 -5.87
N GLY A 308 1.92 14.80 -5.34
CA GLY A 308 2.16 14.78 -3.90
C GLY A 308 3.61 14.56 -3.49
N ARG A 309 4.55 15.32 -4.08
CA ARG A 309 6.00 15.20 -3.81
C ARG A 309 6.34 15.14 -2.31
N GLU A 310 5.85 16.10 -1.53
CA GLU A 310 6.17 16.17 -0.08
C GLU A 310 5.66 14.94 0.67
N TYR A 311 4.50 14.39 0.27
CA TYR A 311 3.96 13.19 0.87
C TYR A 311 4.87 11.98 0.59
N VAL A 312 5.31 11.83 -0.66
CA VAL A 312 6.24 10.76 -1.07
C VAL A 312 7.58 10.89 -0.34
N GLU A 313 8.11 12.12 -0.20
CA GLU A 313 9.35 12.38 0.53
C GLU A 313 9.22 11.96 2.00
N ARG A 314 8.12 12.32 2.69
CA ARG A 314 7.86 11.89 4.07
C ARG A 314 7.76 10.37 4.20
N VAL A 315 7.04 9.71 3.29
CA VAL A 315 6.92 8.23 3.27
C VAL A 315 8.30 7.60 3.03
N SER A 316 9.13 8.19 2.16
CA SER A 316 10.47 7.66 1.83
C SER A 316 11.43 7.71 3.02
N VAL A 317 11.43 8.81 3.78
CA VAL A 317 12.24 8.95 5.00
C VAL A 317 11.81 7.92 6.04
N ARG A 318 10.51 7.69 6.20
CA ARG A 318 10.00 6.69 7.15
C ARG A 318 10.33 5.26 6.72
N ALA A 319 10.20 4.95 5.43
CA ALA A 319 10.59 3.65 4.88
C ALA A 319 12.08 3.36 5.08
N ALA A 320 12.94 4.39 4.97
CA ALA A 320 14.37 4.27 5.18
C ALA A 320 14.79 4.16 6.65
N ALA A 321 14.07 4.83 7.56
CA ALA A 321 14.38 4.83 8.98
C ALA A 321 14.16 3.46 9.64
N GLU A 322 13.07 2.76 9.26
CA GLU A 322 12.70 1.48 9.88
C GLU A 322 12.20 0.47 8.82
N PRO A 323 13.04 0.02 7.87
CA PRO A 323 12.62 -0.79 6.72
C PRO A 323 12.04 -2.14 7.13
N VAL A 324 12.60 -2.77 8.18
CA VAL A 324 12.12 -4.05 8.72
C VAL A 324 10.73 -3.89 9.34
N LYS A 325 10.49 -2.82 10.11
CA LYS A 325 9.18 -2.57 10.72
C LYS A 325 8.14 -2.23 9.65
N ALA A 326 8.50 -1.40 8.67
CA ALA A 326 7.63 -1.08 7.54
C ALA A 326 7.28 -2.33 6.73
N GLY A 327 8.27 -3.19 6.43
CA GLY A 327 8.03 -4.47 5.75
C GLY A 327 7.14 -5.42 6.55
N ALA A 328 7.40 -5.60 7.85
CA ALA A 328 6.60 -6.46 8.72
C ALA A 328 5.14 -5.99 8.81
N ILE A 329 4.92 -4.68 8.95
CA ILE A 329 3.57 -4.09 8.97
C ILE A 329 2.90 -4.23 7.60
N GLY A 330 3.63 -4.04 6.50
CA GLY A 330 3.13 -4.25 5.16
C GLY A 330 2.67 -5.70 4.91
N VAL A 331 3.48 -6.67 5.32
CA VAL A 331 3.14 -8.10 5.23
C VAL A 331 1.96 -8.45 6.12
N LEU A 332 1.95 -7.99 7.38
CA LEU A 332 0.84 -8.20 8.30
C LEU A 332 -0.46 -7.61 7.76
N ALA A 333 -0.40 -6.39 7.21
CA ALA A 333 -1.54 -5.74 6.61
C ALA A 333 -2.03 -6.50 5.37
N GLN A 334 -1.16 -6.99 4.49
CA GLN A 334 -1.56 -7.81 3.36
C GLN A 334 -2.17 -9.15 3.80
N LEU A 335 -1.54 -9.83 4.75
CA LEU A 335 -1.96 -11.13 5.28
C LEU A 335 -3.32 -11.04 5.98
N LEU A 336 -3.65 -9.93 6.65
CA LEU A 336 -4.95 -9.72 7.28
C LEU A 336 -5.99 -9.17 6.28
N PHE A 337 -5.59 -8.23 5.43
CA PHE A 337 -6.51 -7.53 4.53
C PHE A 337 -6.99 -8.40 3.38
N ILE A 338 -6.13 -9.22 2.76
CA ILE A 338 -6.52 -10.09 1.64
C ILE A 338 -7.62 -11.09 2.04
N PRO A 339 -7.48 -11.90 3.11
CA PRO A 339 -8.54 -12.84 3.51
C PRO A 339 -9.78 -12.09 3.99
N LEU A 340 -9.64 -10.95 4.66
CA LEU A 340 -10.79 -10.13 5.06
C LEU A 340 -11.54 -9.57 3.84
N LEU A 341 -10.82 -9.11 2.81
CA LEU A 341 -11.41 -8.64 1.56
C LEU A 341 -12.17 -9.77 0.86
N ILE A 342 -11.57 -10.96 0.78
CA ILE A 342 -12.22 -12.15 0.18
C ILE A 342 -13.47 -12.53 0.99
N ALA A 343 -13.37 -12.61 2.31
CA ALA A 343 -14.51 -12.91 3.18
C ALA A 343 -15.62 -11.86 3.04
N THR A 344 -15.25 -10.57 2.96
CA THR A 344 -16.18 -9.47 2.72
C THR A 344 -16.88 -9.63 1.37
N ILE A 345 -16.14 -9.93 0.29
CA ILE A 345 -16.72 -10.20 -1.04
C ILE A 345 -17.71 -11.36 -0.96
N VAL A 346 -17.34 -12.47 -0.32
CA VAL A 346 -18.21 -13.66 -0.20
C VAL A 346 -19.51 -13.32 0.54
N VAL A 347 -19.42 -12.66 1.70
CA VAL A 347 -20.59 -12.21 2.45
C VAL A 347 -21.45 -11.25 1.62
N LEU A 348 -20.80 -10.38 0.83
CA LEU A 348 -21.49 -9.42 0.00
C LEU A 348 -22.21 -10.05 -1.19
N VAL A 349 -21.65 -11.11 -1.76
CA VAL A 349 -22.30 -11.89 -2.83
C VAL A 349 -23.48 -12.69 -2.29
N VAL A 350 -23.37 -13.25 -1.07
CA VAL A 350 -24.45 -14.03 -0.44
C VAL A 350 -25.61 -13.13 0.02
N THR A 351 -25.36 -11.86 0.30
CA THR A 351 -26.39 -10.92 0.76
C THR A 351 -27.04 -10.20 -0.41
N ILE A 352 -28.38 -10.16 -0.45
CA ILE A 352 -29.14 -9.42 -1.46
C ILE A 352 -28.79 -7.92 -1.41
N ILE A 353 -28.58 -7.37 -0.21
CA ILE A 353 -28.13 -5.98 0.01
C ILE A 353 -26.71 -5.76 -0.51
N GLY A 354 -25.91 -6.82 -0.65
CA GLY A 354 -24.52 -6.70 -1.04
C GLY A 354 -24.28 -6.52 -2.54
N ILE A 355 -25.20 -6.96 -3.40
CA ILE A 355 -25.10 -6.77 -4.86
C ILE A 355 -24.83 -5.29 -5.25
N PRO A 356 -25.57 -4.28 -4.75
CA PRO A 356 -25.24 -2.88 -5.06
C PRO A 356 -23.88 -2.44 -4.49
N LEU A 357 -23.48 -2.95 -3.33
CA LEU A 357 -22.19 -2.61 -2.71
C LEU A 357 -21.00 -3.30 -3.41
N LEU A 358 -21.23 -4.42 -4.12
CA LEU A 358 -20.22 -5.12 -4.91
C LEU A 358 -19.60 -4.20 -5.96
N VAL A 359 -20.38 -3.25 -6.49
CA VAL A 359 -19.94 -2.21 -7.44
C VAL A 359 -18.87 -1.30 -6.83
N LEU A 360 -18.82 -1.15 -5.49
CA LEU A 360 -17.83 -0.33 -4.79
C LEU A 360 -16.47 -1.03 -4.64
N ILE A 361 -16.43 -2.36 -4.69
CA ILE A 361 -15.20 -3.14 -4.52
C ILE A 361 -14.07 -2.79 -5.51
N PRO A 362 -14.30 -2.64 -6.83
CA PRO A 362 -13.24 -2.20 -7.75
C PRO A 362 -12.67 -0.83 -7.36
N PHE A 363 -13.48 0.09 -6.84
CA PHE A 363 -12.99 1.39 -6.36
C PHE A 363 -12.14 1.26 -5.10
N ALA A 364 -12.51 0.34 -4.18
CA ALA A 364 -11.69 0.04 -3.01
C ALA A 364 -10.33 -0.57 -3.39
N ILE A 365 -10.32 -1.51 -4.34
CA ILE A 365 -9.08 -2.09 -4.89
C ILE A 365 -8.23 -1.02 -5.58
N LEU A 366 -8.85 -0.12 -6.35
CA LEU A 366 -8.16 0.99 -6.99
C LEU A 366 -7.52 1.93 -5.96
N GLY A 367 -8.24 2.29 -4.88
CA GLY A 367 -7.70 3.09 -3.79
C GLY A 367 -6.49 2.42 -3.12
N LEU A 368 -6.57 1.11 -2.88
CA LEU A 368 -5.45 0.32 -2.36
C LEU A 368 -4.26 0.33 -3.33
N ALA A 369 -4.51 0.18 -4.63
CA ALA A 369 -3.48 0.21 -5.66
C ALA A 369 -2.77 1.57 -5.72
N VAL A 370 -3.50 2.69 -5.57
CA VAL A 370 -2.90 4.03 -5.47
C VAL A 370 -2.02 4.14 -4.23
N ILE A 371 -2.50 3.69 -3.06
CA ILE A 371 -1.71 3.70 -1.81
C ILE A 371 -0.42 2.88 -1.97
N ALA A 372 -0.53 1.69 -2.55
CA ALA A 372 0.62 0.82 -2.81
C ALA A 372 1.59 1.46 -3.82
N LEU A 373 1.08 2.12 -4.86
CA LEU A 373 1.89 2.83 -5.86
C LEU A 373 2.66 4.00 -5.24
N VAL A 374 2.02 4.76 -4.35
CA VAL A 374 2.66 5.84 -3.59
C VAL A 374 3.78 5.29 -2.71
N GLY A 375 3.53 4.19 -2.01
CA GLY A 375 4.52 3.49 -1.20
C GLY A 375 5.72 2.99 -2.04
N PHE A 376 5.45 2.31 -3.15
CA PHE A 376 6.49 1.84 -4.08
C PHE A 376 7.33 3.01 -4.63
N THR A 377 6.67 4.10 -5.01
CA THR A 377 7.33 5.32 -5.50
C THR A 377 8.27 5.90 -4.45
N ALA A 378 7.88 5.89 -3.17
CA ALA A 378 8.72 6.36 -2.07
C ALA A 378 9.99 5.49 -1.87
N VAL A 379 9.85 4.17 -1.95
CA VAL A 379 10.99 3.23 -1.88
C VAL A 379 11.92 3.43 -3.08
N ALA A 380 11.36 3.53 -4.29
CA ALA A 380 12.13 3.77 -5.51
C ALA A 380 12.86 5.12 -5.45
N TYR A 381 12.21 6.19 -4.98
CA TYR A 381 12.82 7.50 -4.82
C TYR A 381 14.01 7.45 -3.84
N HIS A 382 13.87 6.75 -2.72
CA HIS A 382 14.96 6.56 -1.77
C HIS A 382 16.15 5.82 -2.41
N LEU A 383 15.89 4.71 -3.11
CA LEU A 383 16.91 3.95 -3.83
C LEU A 383 17.62 4.79 -4.89
N GLY A 384 16.88 5.60 -5.64
CA GLY A 384 17.43 6.52 -6.63
C GLY A 384 18.32 7.59 -5.98
N ARG A 385 17.93 8.10 -4.80
CA ARG A 385 18.73 9.08 -4.05
C ARG A 385 20.06 8.48 -3.59
N LEU A 386 20.05 7.25 -3.09
CA LEU A 386 21.27 6.52 -2.68
C LEU A 386 22.24 6.36 -3.85
N VAL A 387 21.74 5.99 -5.04
CA VAL A 387 22.58 5.88 -6.25
C VAL A 387 23.14 7.22 -6.68
N ASN A 388 22.32 8.28 -6.71
CA ASN A 388 22.77 9.61 -7.11
C ASN A 388 23.87 10.15 -6.18
N GLN A 389 23.74 9.91 -4.87
CA GLN A 389 24.76 10.28 -3.88
C GLN A 389 26.05 9.48 -4.06
N ARG A 390 25.95 8.17 -4.30
CA ARG A 390 27.12 7.28 -4.42
C ARG A 390 27.92 7.50 -5.71
N PHE A 391 27.24 7.86 -6.81
CA PHE A 391 27.88 8.14 -8.09
C PHE A 391 28.13 9.64 -8.35
N ALA A 392 27.87 10.50 -7.36
CA ALA A 392 27.96 11.97 -7.47
C ALA A 392 27.22 12.54 -8.69
N TRP A 393 26.14 11.87 -9.12
CA TRP A 393 25.31 12.34 -10.23
C TRP A 393 24.46 13.51 -9.73
N THR A 394 24.79 14.72 -10.17
CA THR A 394 24.06 15.96 -9.87
C THR A 394 22.76 16.06 -10.69
N LEU A 395 21.95 14.99 -10.64
CA LEU A 395 20.58 15.01 -11.13
C LEU A 395 19.74 15.81 -10.14
N HIS A 396 19.72 17.12 -10.34
CA HIS A 396 18.91 18.07 -9.54
C HIS A 396 17.40 17.86 -9.71
N ASN A 397 16.98 17.02 -10.67
CA ASN A 397 15.59 16.80 -11.02
C ASN A 397 14.99 15.59 -10.26
N PRO A 398 13.99 15.77 -9.37
CA PRO A 398 13.35 14.69 -8.60
C PRO A 398 12.77 13.57 -9.47
N TYR A 399 12.29 13.89 -10.67
CA TYR A 399 11.72 12.90 -11.61
C TYR A 399 12.79 11.94 -12.14
N MET A 400 14.02 12.42 -12.33
CA MET A 400 15.15 11.56 -12.73
C MET A 400 15.55 10.65 -11.58
N THR A 401 15.55 11.15 -10.35
CA THR A 401 15.85 10.35 -9.15
C THR A 401 14.91 9.16 -9.01
N VAL A 402 13.59 9.36 -9.12
CA VAL A 402 12.63 8.24 -9.04
C VAL A 402 12.77 7.28 -10.21
N THR A 403 12.99 7.79 -11.42
CA THR A 403 13.14 6.95 -12.62
C THR A 403 14.36 6.05 -12.49
N THR A 404 15.50 6.60 -12.05
CA THR A 404 16.71 5.83 -11.75
C THR A 404 16.44 4.75 -10.70
N GLY A 405 15.69 5.08 -9.64
CA GLY A 405 15.29 4.13 -8.62
C GLY A 405 14.41 2.98 -9.12
N VAL A 406 13.39 3.29 -9.94
CA VAL A 406 12.50 2.28 -10.54
C VAL A 406 13.28 1.37 -11.48
N VAL A 407 14.14 1.94 -12.33
CA VAL A 407 14.99 1.18 -13.25
C VAL A 407 15.96 0.28 -12.48
N LEU A 408 16.56 0.78 -11.40
CA LEU A 408 17.45 0.00 -10.54
C LEU A 408 16.72 -1.20 -9.92
N LEU A 409 15.53 -0.97 -9.35
CA LEU A 409 14.70 -2.03 -8.74
C LEU A 409 14.35 -3.14 -9.74
N ILE A 410 13.99 -2.76 -10.97
CA ILE A 410 13.53 -3.71 -11.99
C ILE A 410 14.71 -4.30 -12.80
N SER A 411 15.92 -3.74 -12.68
CA SER A 411 17.09 -4.19 -13.43
C SER A 411 17.41 -5.69 -13.28
N PRO A 412 17.31 -6.35 -12.10
CA PRO A 412 17.59 -7.78 -12.00
C PRO A 412 16.58 -8.62 -12.79
N VAL A 413 15.31 -8.20 -12.78
CA VAL A 413 14.24 -8.83 -13.58
C VAL A 413 14.50 -8.62 -15.08
N LEU A 414 14.90 -7.41 -15.48
CA LEU A 414 15.18 -7.10 -16.89
C LEU A 414 16.38 -7.91 -17.41
N ILE A 415 17.44 -8.03 -16.61
CA ILE A 415 18.62 -8.83 -16.93
C ILE A 415 18.24 -10.31 -17.01
N ALA A 416 17.47 -10.83 -16.05
CA ALA A 416 16.99 -12.21 -16.11
C ALA A 416 16.14 -12.48 -17.38
N ARG A 417 15.26 -11.56 -17.75
CA ARG A 417 14.48 -11.66 -19.01
C ARG A 417 15.36 -11.63 -20.24
N LEU A 418 16.38 -10.78 -20.25
CA LEU A 418 17.34 -10.66 -21.35
C LEU A 418 18.20 -11.92 -21.49
N LEU A 419 18.68 -12.48 -20.39
CA LEU A 419 19.43 -13.75 -20.36
C LEU A 419 18.56 -14.93 -20.78
N GLY A 420 17.27 -14.90 -20.43
CA GLY A 420 16.28 -15.89 -20.89
C GLY A 420 16.06 -15.90 -22.40
N LEU A 421 16.42 -14.84 -23.13
CA LEU A 421 16.42 -14.82 -24.60
C LEU A 421 17.63 -15.55 -25.19
N ALA A 422 18.73 -15.65 -24.45
CA ALA A 422 20.03 -16.02 -25.01
C ALA A 422 20.22 -17.55 -25.15
N ASN A 423 19.71 -18.39 -24.24
CA ASN A 423 19.59 -19.85 -24.44
C ASN A 423 18.92 -20.56 -23.25
N TRP A 424 18.38 -21.77 -23.50
CA TRP A 424 17.84 -22.71 -22.49
C TRP A 424 18.89 -23.16 -21.45
N LEU A 425 20.20 -23.13 -21.78
CA LEU A 425 21.27 -23.73 -20.96
C LEU A 425 21.62 -22.93 -19.68
N MET A 426 21.27 -21.64 -19.61
CA MET A 426 21.48 -20.77 -18.44
C MET A 426 20.30 -20.81 -17.45
N PHE A 427 19.50 -21.87 -17.49
CA PHE A 427 18.24 -21.97 -16.74
C PHE A 427 18.35 -21.73 -15.22
N PRO A 428 19.28 -22.36 -14.47
CA PRO A 428 19.31 -22.18 -13.02
C PRO A 428 19.72 -20.75 -12.62
N ILE A 429 20.66 -20.15 -13.35
CA ILE A 429 21.15 -18.79 -13.09
C ILE A 429 20.07 -17.76 -13.44
N THR A 430 19.41 -17.95 -14.57
CA THR A 430 18.33 -17.06 -15.03
C THR A 430 17.12 -17.12 -14.10
N GLY A 431 16.75 -18.32 -13.65
CA GLY A 431 15.68 -18.54 -12.68
C GLY A 431 15.99 -17.91 -11.32
N ALA A 432 17.20 -18.10 -10.80
CA ALA A 432 17.62 -17.51 -9.53
C ALA A 432 17.62 -15.97 -9.60
N LEU A 433 18.15 -15.38 -10.68
CA LEU A 433 18.17 -13.94 -10.86
C LEU A 433 16.76 -13.35 -11.00
N LEU A 434 15.88 -14.05 -11.73
CA LEU A 434 14.47 -13.67 -11.84
C LEU A 434 13.78 -13.72 -10.47
N PHE A 435 14.01 -14.79 -9.70
CA PHE A 435 13.45 -14.96 -8.36
C PHE A 435 13.90 -13.83 -7.42
N VAL A 436 15.20 -13.52 -7.39
CA VAL A 436 15.74 -12.42 -6.59
C VAL A 436 15.15 -11.08 -7.03
N GLY A 437 15.03 -10.83 -8.33
CA GLY A 437 14.44 -9.60 -8.85
C GLY A 437 12.96 -9.45 -8.48
N VAL A 438 12.18 -10.52 -8.62
CA VAL A 438 10.75 -10.54 -8.24
C VAL A 438 10.59 -10.40 -6.73
N LEU A 439 11.46 -11.03 -5.94
CA LEU A 439 11.45 -10.90 -4.49
C LEU A 439 11.78 -9.47 -4.05
N ALA A 440 12.81 -8.85 -4.63
CA ALA A 440 13.17 -7.47 -4.34
C ALA A 440 12.04 -6.51 -4.72
N GLU A 441 11.39 -6.74 -5.87
CA GLU A 441 10.22 -5.97 -6.27
C GLU A 441 9.06 -6.15 -5.29
N TYR A 442 8.72 -7.39 -4.92
CA TYR A 442 7.68 -7.68 -3.95
C TYR A 442 7.95 -6.98 -2.62
N LEU A 443 9.18 -7.06 -2.11
CA LEU A 443 9.61 -6.36 -0.89
C LEU A 443 9.47 -4.85 -1.02
N ALA A 444 9.78 -4.25 -2.18
CA ALA A 444 9.59 -2.82 -2.39
C ALA A 444 8.10 -2.42 -2.30
N TRP A 445 7.20 -3.22 -2.89
CA TRP A 445 5.76 -3.00 -2.77
C TRP A 445 5.27 -3.17 -1.32
N THR A 446 5.72 -4.20 -0.60
CA THR A 446 5.27 -4.45 0.78
C THR A 446 5.81 -3.41 1.76
N VAL A 447 7.09 -3.08 1.69
CA VAL A 447 7.72 -2.04 2.53
C VAL A 447 7.10 -0.68 2.23
N GLY A 448 6.89 -0.35 0.96
CA GLY A 448 6.23 0.89 0.56
C GLY A 448 4.82 1.01 1.12
N PHE A 449 4.02 -0.04 0.97
CA PHE A 449 2.66 -0.09 1.52
C PHE A 449 2.64 0.06 3.04
N GLY A 450 3.53 -0.67 3.74
CA GLY A 450 3.65 -0.59 5.19
C GLY A 450 4.15 0.76 5.70
N ALA A 451 5.04 1.44 4.95
CA ALA A 451 5.48 2.80 5.28
C ALA A 451 4.32 3.81 5.21
N VAL A 452 3.43 3.68 4.22
CA VAL A 452 2.22 4.50 4.13
C VAL A 452 1.25 4.20 5.28
N ALA A 453 1.06 2.93 5.62
CA ALA A 453 0.24 2.55 6.76
C ALA A 453 0.80 3.12 8.08
N LEU A 454 2.11 2.98 8.31
CA LEU A 454 2.80 3.56 9.46
C LEU A 454 2.63 5.06 9.57
N LEU A 455 2.73 5.79 8.46
CA LEU A 455 2.57 7.24 8.45
C LEU A 455 1.14 7.65 8.84
N ARG A 456 0.14 6.84 8.46
CA ARG A 456 -1.27 7.10 8.81
C ARG A 456 -1.58 6.81 10.28
N PHE A 457 -0.94 5.81 10.88
CA PHE A 457 -1.16 5.43 12.27
C PHE A 457 -0.22 6.13 13.27
N SER A 458 0.80 6.85 12.79
CA SER A 458 1.67 7.65 13.65
C SER A 458 0.91 8.87 14.17
N ARG A 459 0.68 8.92 15.47
CA ARG A 459 0.07 10.09 16.14
C ARG A 459 0.97 11.32 15.94
N PRO A 460 0.41 12.51 15.64
CA PRO A 460 1.19 13.75 15.64
C PRO A 460 1.71 13.99 17.05
N GLY A 461 3.01 13.82 17.30
CA GLY A 461 3.65 14.13 18.59
C GLY A 461 4.45 13.01 19.26
N GLY A 462 4.70 11.87 18.60
CA GLY A 462 5.65 10.88 19.12
C GLY A 462 7.09 11.43 19.12
N PRO A 463 7.88 11.25 20.20
CA PRO A 463 9.29 11.63 20.19
C PRO A 463 10.03 10.87 19.09
N PRO A 464 11.05 11.48 18.44
CA PRO A 464 11.83 10.81 17.42
C PRO A 464 12.42 9.51 17.98
N PRO A 465 12.52 8.43 17.18
CA PRO A 465 13.03 7.15 17.65
C PRO A 465 14.44 7.34 18.19
N THR A 466 14.60 7.15 19.49
CA THR A 466 15.88 7.13 20.18
C THR A 466 16.71 6.00 19.57
N ALA A 467 17.79 6.35 18.87
CA ALA A 467 18.78 5.38 18.47
C ALA A 467 19.33 4.73 19.74
N GLN A 468 18.93 3.49 20.02
CA GLN A 468 19.59 2.68 21.04
C GLN A 468 21.01 2.43 20.56
N ILE A 469 21.94 3.19 21.13
CA ILE A 469 23.37 2.88 21.07
C ILE A 469 23.55 1.62 21.90
N VAL A 470 23.52 0.46 21.25
CA VAL A 470 24.02 -0.78 21.84
C VAL A 470 25.53 -0.59 21.96
N SER A 471 25.96 -0.32 23.19
CA SER A 471 27.36 -0.38 23.60
C SER A 471 27.81 -1.83 23.56
N THR A 472 28.70 -2.16 22.63
CA THR A 472 29.58 -3.32 22.70
C THR A 472 30.99 -2.86 23.01
#